data_AF-A0A2G3K0Q7-F1
#
_entry.id   AF-A0A2G3K0Q7-F1
#
_cell.length_a   1.000
_cell.length_b   1.000
_cell.length_c   1.000
_cell.angle_alpha   90.00
_cell.angle_beta   90.00
_cell.angle_gamma   90.00
#
_symmetry.space_group_name_H-M   'P 1'
#
loop_
_entity.id
_entity.type
_entity.pdbx_description
1 polymer ?
#
loop_
_entity_poly.entity_id
_entity_poly.type
_entity_poly.pdbx_seq_one_letter_code
_entity_poly.pdbx_strand_id
1 'polypeptide(L)' 'RLGPWKTGEAVELATLEWVAWFNHHRLLEPIGYIPPAEAEANNYQQLAKTL' A
#
# COMPACT_ATOMS: atom_id res chain seq x y z
N ARG A 1 18.04 -17.17 8.17
CA ARG A 1 17.82 -16.77 6.76
C ARG A 1 16.54 -17.46 6.31
N LEU A 2 15.45 -16.73 6.08
CA LEU A 2 14.27 -17.28 5.41
C LEU A 2 14.77 -17.67 4.00
N GLY A 3 14.75 -18.97 3.70
CA GLY A 3 15.24 -19.48 2.42
C GLY A 3 14.42 -18.93 1.24
N PRO A 4 14.88 -19.12 -0.01
CA PRO A 4 14.06 -18.78 -1.17
C PRO A 4 12.70 -19.46 -1.03
N TRP A 5 11.65 -18.68 -1.23
CA TRP A 5 10.26 -19.09 -1.01
C TRP A 5 9.99 -20.50 -1.54
N LYS A 6 9.46 -21.37 -0.67
CA LYS A 6 9.34 -22.81 -0.95
C LYS A 6 8.16 -23.16 -1.85
N THR A 7 7.16 -22.28 -1.92
CA THR A 7 5.92 -22.45 -2.68
C THR A 7 5.47 -21.10 -3.26
N GLY A 8 4.63 -21.14 -4.29
CA GLY A 8 3.98 -19.93 -4.82
C GLY A 8 3.12 -19.23 -3.77
N GLU A 9 2.36 -20.00 -2.98
CA GLU A 9 1.53 -19.50 -1.87
C GLU A 9 2.35 -18.67 -0.86
N ALA A 10 3.60 -19.07 -0.58
CA ALA A 10 4.46 -18.32 0.33
C ALA A 10 4.87 -16.96 -0.26
N VAL A 11 5.08 -16.88 -1.56
CA VAL A 11 5.35 -15.62 -2.28
C VAL A 11 4.10 -14.74 -2.29
N GLU A 12 2.94 -15.34 -2.56
CA GLU A 12 1.65 -14.65 -2.58
C GLU A 12 1.35 -14.02 -1.22
N LEU A 13 1.48 -14.79 -0.14
CA LEU A 13 1.25 -14.27 1.21
C LEU A 13 2.22 -13.13 1.54
N ALA A 14 3.51 -13.30 1.27
CA ALA A 14 4.50 -12.25 1.52
C ALA A 14 4.24 -10.98 0.69
N THR A 15 3.74 -11.15 -0.54
CA THR A 15 3.35 -10.04 -1.40
C THR A 15 2.12 -9.33 -0.84
N LEU A 16 1.11 -10.07 -0.38
CA LEU A 16 -0.08 -9.49 0.26
C LEU A 16 0.28 -8.72 1.52
N GLU A 17 1.14 -9.27 2.37
CA GLU A 17 1.64 -8.59 3.57
C GLU A 17 2.38 -7.30 3.22
N TRP A 18 3.26 -7.35 2.21
CA TRP A 18 3.99 -6.16 1.75
C TRP A 18 3.05 -5.09 1.19
N VAL A 19 2.09 -5.48 0.33
CA VAL A 19 1.10 -4.56 -0.26
C VAL A 19 0.25 -3.91 0.84
N ALA A 20 -0.24 -4.69 1.79
CA ALA A 20 -1.05 -4.19 2.90
C ALA A 20 -0.26 -3.19 3.77
N TRP A 21 0.99 -3.51 4.11
CA TRP A 21 1.86 -2.59 4.84
C TRP A 21 2.14 -1.32 4.04
N PHE A 22 2.49 -1.45 2.76
CA PHE A 22 2.81 -0.31 1.91
C PHE A 22 1.62 0.64 1.75
N ASN A 23 0.42 0.11 1.49
CA ASN A 23 -0.74 0.96 1.20
C ASN A 23 -1.38 1.57 2.46
N HIS A 24 -1.35 0.86 3.59
CA HIS A 24 -2.11 1.27 4.78
C HIS A 24 -1.26 1.73 5.96
N HIS A 25 0.05 1.47 5.97
CA HIS A 25 0.91 1.76 7.13
C HIS A 25 2.13 2.60 6.78
N ARG A 26 2.69 2.46 5.57
CA ARG A 26 3.90 3.18 5.17
C ARG A 26 3.58 4.67 4.95
N LEU A 27 4.22 5.54 5.72
CA LEU A 27 4.16 6.98 5.53
C LEU A 27 5.14 7.42 4.42
N LEU A 28 4.66 8.21 3.47
CA LEU A 28 5.47 8.71 2.35
C LEU A 28 5.60 10.23 2.40
N GLU A 29 6.83 10.72 2.56
CA GLU A 29 7.13 12.16 2.54
C GLU A 29 6.56 12.90 1.32
N PRO A 30 6.71 12.42 0.07
CA PRO A 30 6.31 13.19 -1.11
C PRO A 30 4.80 13.49 -1.19
N ILE A 31 3.97 12.75 -0.45
CA ILE A 31 2.52 12.92 -0.39
C ILE A 31 2.04 13.45 0.98
N GLY A 32 2.96 14.02 1.77
CA GLY A 32 2.63 14.67 3.04
C GLY A 32 2.67 13.74 4.26
N TYR A 33 3.49 12.69 4.23
CA TYR A 33 3.66 11.74 5.34
C TYR A 33 2.37 11.00 5.75
N ILE A 34 1.52 10.68 4.78
CA ILE A 34 0.34 9.83 4.98
C ILE A 34 0.47 8.50 4.22
N PRO A 35 -0.33 7.47 4.56
CA PRO A 35 -0.40 6.24 3.78
C PRO A 35 -0.89 6.49 2.34
N PRO A 36 -0.39 5.73 1.34
CA PRO A 36 -0.84 5.85 -0.04
C PRO A 36 -2.36 5.73 -0.23
N ALA A 37 -3.01 4.78 0.46
CA ALA A 37 -4.45 4.59 0.35
C ALA A 37 -5.24 5.82 0.85
N GLU A 38 -4.72 6.53 1.85
CA GLU A 38 -5.33 7.77 2.34
C GLU A 38 -5.17 8.91 1.32
N ALA A 39 -3.98 9.04 0.73
CA ALA A 39 -3.75 10.05 -0.32
C ALA A 39 -4.65 9.84 -1.53
N GLU A 40 -4.84 8.59 -1.95
CA GLU A 40 -5.76 8.21 -3.03
C GLU A 40 -7.22 8.53 -2.67
N ALA A 41 -7.68 8.17 -1.46
CA ALA A 41 -9.02 8.51 -0.99
C ALA A 41 -9.25 10.04 -0.98
N ASN A 42 -8.27 10.81 -0.51
CA ASN A 42 -8.32 12.27 -0.52
C ASN A 42 -8.40 12.83 -1.95
N ASN A 43 -7.65 12.27 -2.89
CA ASN A 43 -7.69 12.67 -4.29
C ASN A 43 -9.07 12.40 -4.92
N TYR A 44 -9.62 11.21 -4.73
CA TYR A 44 -10.95 10.87 -5.24
C TYR A 44 -12.05 11.73 -4.63
N GLN A 45 -11.97 12.05 -3.34
CA GLN A 45 -12.90 12.98 -2.69
C GLN A 45 -12.82 14.40 -3.28
N GLN A 46 -11.62 14.88 -3.62
CA GLN A 46 -11.45 16.20 -4.24
C GLN A 46 -11.96 16.21 -5.69
N LEU A 47 -11.67 15.16 -6.45
CA LEU A 47 -12.17 15.00 -7.81
C LEU A 47 -13.71 14.98 -7.83
N ALA A 48 -14.33 14.20 -6.93
CA ALA A 48 -15.79 14.12 -6.81
C ALA A 48 -16.46 15.43 -6.38
N LYS A 49 -15.74 16.35 -5.73
CA LYS A 49 -16.25 17.69 -5.38
C LYS A 49 -16.14 18.71 -6.51
N THR A 50 -15.30 18.42 -7.50
CA THR A 50 -14.97 19.34 -8.60
C THR A 50 -15.77 19.01 -9.87
N LEU A 51 -16.38 17.83 -9.91
CA LEU A 51 -17.38 17.40 -10.89
C LEU A 51 -18.80 17.76 -10.41
#